data_AF-A0A9D6VXS1-F1
#
_entry.id   AF-A0A9D6VXS1-F1
#
_cell.length_a   1.000
_cell.length_b   1.000
_cell.length_c   1.000
_cell.angle_alpha   90.00
_cell.angle_beta   90.00
_cell.angle_gamma   90.00
#
_symmetry.space_group_name_H-M   'P 1'
#
loop_
_entity.id
_entity.type
_entity.pdbx_description
1 polymer ?
#
loop_
_entity_poly.entity_id
_entity_poly.type
_entity_poly.pdbx_seq_one_letter_code
_entity_poly.pdbx_strand_id
1 'polypeptide(L)'
;MNAKSEQSNPQSNPQSNQEAPREHPAMGQIVGYLKDYPFLLITIAGLLILSGILIFDLEKLKEFKWLIYGVVLVPLVIQFFIEYQKIAARRAAERGVTAAPPAGAVPTPAPMPIPVPASALPVSTKALWSLALLIMILLALNETSAEEFHDSDLMLGYLVFAGTAGVLAWLALGDVKQQRARGKVLAVTNLVFATLVALSAIGWLMEVDPVPMTPSADVQSIEQPQIWTAQTSKSSENTVAAAAAPPVSNAALANAAPAAVALAGQYILRDFTVGGMPIPLNGALSISRASSDTYQWQAHYAGQGFEGVQTESSNGQFIRRNGLWYQRVTQSDAVDWEDTGEIPMLMAHDGANLQLRYSNDGTEIVTTWQRDVE
;
A
#
# COMPACT_ATOMS: atom_id res chain seq x y z
N MET A 1 24.20 -52.93 68.95
CA MET A 1 23.41 -51.74 68.61
C MET A 1 23.55 -51.52 67.11
N ASN A 2 22.41 -51.52 66.40
CA ASN A 2 22.03 -50.83 65.15
C ASN A 2 23.07 -50.61 64.04
N ALA A 3 22.80 -50.72 62.73
CA ALA A 3 21.66 -51.10 61.89
C ALA A 3 22.28 -51.23 60.47
N LYS A 4 22.05 -52.30 59.70
CA LYS A 4 21.00 -52.45 58.68
C LYS A 4 20.84 -51.23 57.74
N SER A 5 21.39 -51.35 56.53
CA SER A 5 20.69 -50.99 55.28
C SER A 5 21.45 -51.51 54.05
N GLU A 6 20.89 -52.57 53.46
CA GLU A 6 20.98 -52.88 52.03
C GLU A 6 20.36 -51.74 51.22
N GLN A 7 20.98 -51.33 50.12
CA GLN A 7 20.25 -50.78 48.99
C GLN A 7 21.04 -50.96 47.69
N SER A 8 20.96 -52.16 47.14
CA SER A 8 21.10 -52.41 45.70
C SER A 8 19.85 -51.87 45.00
N ASN A 9 20.00 -50.94 44.05
CA ASN A 9 18.95 -50.66 43.08
C ASN A 9 19.59 -50.42 41.71
N PRO A 10 19.29 -51.25 40.69
CA PRO A 10 19.81 -51.05 39.34
C PRO A 10 19.09 -49.87 38.69
N GLN A 11 19.90 -48.98 38.13
CA GLN A 11 19.48 -47.82 37.37
C GLN A 11 18.80 -48.30 36.08
N SER A 12 17.47 -48.31 36.08
CA SER A 12 16.65 -48.54 34.89
C SER A 12 16.79 -47.33 33.95
N ASN A 13 17.28 -47.58 32.74
CA ASN A 13 17.18 -46.67 31.62
C ASN A 13 15.71 -46.30 31.40
N PRO A 14 15.32 -45.02 31.41
CA PRO A 14 14.07 -44.63 30.76
C PRO A 14 14.29 -44.77 29.26
N GLN A 15 13.82 -45.88 28.69
CA GLN A 15 13.44 -45.94 27.28
C GLN A 15 12.42 -44.83 27.07
N SER A 16 12.89 -43.68 26.57
CA SER A 16 12.02 -42.71 25.93
C SER A 16 11.43 -43.41 24.71
N ASN A 17 10.18 -43.86 24.85
CA ASN A 17 9.31 -44.18 23.73
C ASN A 17 9.34 -42.98 22.78
N GLN A 18 10.17 -43.05 21.74
CA GLN A 18 9.94 -42.31 20.51
C GLN A 18 8.65 -42.87 19.92
N GLU A 19 7.52 -42.27 20.33
CA GLU A 19 6.31 -42.37 19.53
C GLU A 19 6.68 -41.89 18.13
N ALA A 20 6.57 -42.80 17.16
CA ALA A 20 6.73 -42.48 15.76
C ALA A 20 5.84 -41.25 15.44
N PRO A 21 6.35 -40.26 14.70
CA PRO A 21 5.56 -39.08 14.34
C PRO A 21 4.25 -39.56 13.73
N ARG A 22 3.13 -39.30 14.41
CA ARG A 22 1.81 -39.53 13.82
C ARG A 22 1.68 -38.52 12.69
N GLU A 23 2.06 -38.94 11.48
CA GLU A 23 1.86 -38.15 10.27
C GLU A 23 0.41 -37.70 10.23
N HIS A 24 0.18 -36.40 10.38
CA HIS A 24 -1.17 -35.84 10.41
C HIS A 24 -1.85 -36.18 9.07
N PRO A 25 -2.90 -37.02 9.06
CA PRO A 25 -3.56 -37.46 7.82
C PRO A 25 -4.22 -36.30 7.05
N ALA A 26 -4.35 -35.13 7.68
CA ALA A 26 -4.84 -33.90 7.07
C ALA A 26 -3.92 -33.39 5.95
N MET A 27 -2.60 -33.48 6.10
CA MET A 27 -1.67 -32.89 5.11
C MET A 27 -1.60 -33.73 3.83
N GLY A 28 -1.69 -35.06 3.95
CA GLY A 28 -1.80 -35.97 2.81
C GLY A 28 -3.11 -35.82 2.04
N GLN A 29 -4.24 -35.57 2.74
CA GLN A 29 -5.52 -35.29 2.08
C GLN A 29 -5.50 -33.96 1.32
N ILE A 30 -4.89 -32.91 1.89
CA ILE A 30 -4.76 -31.61 1.22
C ILE A 30 -3.90 -31.76 -0.05
N VAL A 31 -2.77 -32.45 0.01
CA VAL A 31 -1.91 -32.69 -1.18
C VAL A 31 -2.62 -33.56 -2.23
N GLY A 32 -3.40 -34.56 -1.80
CA GLY A 32 -4.25 -35.35 -2.69
C GLY A 32 -5.28 -34.49 -3.42
N TYR A 33 -6.00 -33.63 -2.70
CA TYR A 33 -6.94 -32.68 -3.29
C TYR A 33 -6.24 -31.69 -4.22
N LEU A 34 -5.10 -31.09 -3.86
CA LEU A 34 -4.40 -30.14 -4.75
C LEU A 34 -3.89 -30.81 -6.04
N LYS A 35 -3.57 -32.11 -6.01
CA LYS A 35 -3.11 -32.84 -7.19
C LYS A 35 -4.20 -33.03 -8.25
N ASP A 36 -5.45 -33.20 -7.81
CA ASP A 36 -6.61 -33.34 -8.69
C ASP A 36 -7.11 -32.00 -9.25
N TYR A 37 -6.65 -30.88 -8.68
CA TYR A 37 -6.97 -29.52 -9.12
C TYR A 37 -5.70 -28.74 -9.48
N PRO A 38 -4.98 -29.11 -10.56
CA PRO A 38 -3.74 -28.44 -10.98
C PRO A 38 -3.93 -26.93 -11.22
N PHE A 39 -5.15 -26.51 -11.51
CA PHE A 39 -5.49 -25.11 -11.69
C PHE A 39 -5.65 -24.33 -10.38
N LEU A 40 -6.14 -24.94 -9.30
CA LEU A 40 -6.19 -24.30 -7.97
C LEU A 40 -4.77 -23.97 -7.50
N LEU A 41 -3.82 -24.86 -7.79
CA LEU A 41 -2.38 -24.64 -7.59
C LEU A 41 -1.89 -23.41 -8.34
N ILE A 42 -2.28 -23.25 -9.61
CA ILE A 42 -1.95 -22.08 -10.42
C ILE A 42 -2.59 -20.81 -9.85
N THR A 43 -3.84 -20.88 -9.37
CA THR A 43 -4.51 -19.72 -8.75
C THR A 43 -3.84 -19.31 -7.44
N ILE A 44 -3.47 -20.27 -6.59
CA ILE A 44 -2.76 -20.02 -5.32
C ILE A 44 -1.36 -19.47 -5.61
N ALA A 45 -0.65 -20.03 -6.59
CA ALA A 45 0.65 -19.50 -7.02
C ALA A 45 0.52 -18.08 -7.58
N GLY A 46 -0.52 -17.81 -8.38
CA GLY A 46 -0.84 -16.47 -8.87
C GLY A 46 -1.14 -15.49 -7.75
N LEU A 47 -1.88 -15.91 -6.72
CA LEU A 47 -2.16 -15.11 -5.52
C LEU A 47 -0.91 -14.84 -4.67
N LEU A 48 -0.03 -15.83 -4.52
CA LEU A 48 1.25 -15.65 -3.82
C LEU A 48 2.19 -14.71 -4.57
N ILE A 49 2.23 -14.81 -5.91
CA ILE A 49 2.99 -13.89 -6.76
C ILE A 49 2.38 -12.48 -6.67
N LEU A 50 1.06 -12.35 -6.69
CA LEU A 50 0.35 -11.08 -6.54
C LEU A 50 0.67 -10.43 -5.18
N SER A 51 0.64 -11.23 -4.11
CA SER A 51 0.98 -10.80 -2.75
C SER A 51 2.45 -10.38 -2.65
N GLY A 52 3.36 -11.12 -3.29
CA GLY A 52 4.78 -10.76 -3.36
C GLY A 52 5.04 -9.48 -4.13
N ILE A 53 4.31 -9.20 -5.22
CA ILE A 53 4.45 -7.98 -6.01
C ILE A 53 3.88 -6.76 -5.25
N LEU A 54 2.81 -6.93 -4.47
CA LEU A 54 2.26 -5.88 -3.61
C LEU A 54 3.22 -5.41 -2.50
N ILE A 55 4.24 -6.22 -2.17
CA ILE A 55 5.30 -5.86 -1.21
C ILE A 55 6.40 -5.02 -1.87
N PHE A 56 6.50 -5.01 -3.21
CA PHE A 56 7.49 -4.23 -3.94
C PHE A 56 6.94 -2.86 -4.39
N ASP A 57 7.88 -1.92 -4.47
CA ASP A 57 7.70 -0.48 -4.66
C ASP A 57 6.66 -0.07 -5.74
N LEU A 58 5.73 0.82 -5.35
CA LEU A 58 4.54 1.21 -6.10
C LEU A 58 4.85 1.85 -7.46
N GLU A 59 6.03 2.44 -7.63
CA GLU A 59 6.44 3.10 -8.86
C GLU A 59 6.68 2.13 -10.03
N LYS A 60 7.11 0.89 -9.78
CA LYS A 60 7.29 -0.12 -10.84
C LYS A 60 6.01 -0.90 -11.16
N LEU A 61 4.97 -0.73 -10.34
CA LEU A 61 3.70 -1.45 -10.42
C LEU A 61 2.83 -1.00 -11.61
N LYS A 62 3.04 0.22 -12.14
CA LYS A 62 2.30 0.72 -13.32
C LYS A 62 2.54 -0.11 -14.59
N GLU A 63 3.78 -0.52 -14.86
CA GLU A 63 4.10 -1.36 -16.01
C GLU A 63 3.71 -2.83 -15.77
N PHE A 64 3.77 -3.29 -14.52
CA PHE A 64 3.42 -4.67 -14.16
C PHE A 64 1.91 -4.95 -14.07
N LYS A 65 1.05 -3.93 -13.92
CA LYS A 65 -0.42 -4.10 -13.89
C LYS A 65 -0.94 -4.85 -15.12
N TRP A 66 -0.48 -4.48 -16.32
CA TRP A 66 -0.88 -5.16 -17.56
C TRP A 66 -0.40 -6.61 -17.63
N LEU A 67 0.81 -6.88 -17.12
CA LEU A 67 1.35 -8.24 -17.03
C LEU A 67 0.52 -9.10 -16.08
N ILE A 68 0.13 -8.56 -14.92
CA ILE A 68 -0.69 -9.26 -13.93
C ILE A 68 -2.08 -9.56 -14.49
N TYR A 69 -2.75 -8.60 -15.15
CA TYR A 69 -4.03 -8.86 -15.81
C TYR A 69 -3.88 -9.92 -16.91
N GLY A 70 -2.82 -9.85 -17.71
CA GLY A 70 -2.54 -10.85 -18.76
C GLY A 70 -2.28 -12.26 -18.21
N VAL A 71 -1.48 -12.37 -17.14
CA VAL A 71 -1.03 -13.65 -16.59
C VAL A 71 -2.05 -14.28 -15.66
N VAL A 72 -2.82 -13.50 -14.90
CA VAL A 72 -3.76 -14.03 -13.92
C VAL A 72 -5.19 -14.04 -14.46
N LEU A 73 -5.64 -12.93 -15.06
CA LEU A 73 -7.05 -12.81 -15.48
C LEU A 73 -7.35 -13.67 -16.71
N VAL A 74 -6.47 -13.67 -17.71
CA VAL A 74 -6.72 -14.39 -18.97
C VAL A 74 -6.82 -15.92 -18.75
N PRO A 75 -5.91 -16.58 -18.01
CA PRO A 75 -6.05 -18.01 -17.72
C PRO A 75 -7.30 -18.32 -16.89
N LEU A 76 -7.67 -17.45 -15.96
CA LEU A 76 -8.84 -17.62 -15.10
C LEU A 76 -10.14 -17.55 -15.92
N VAL A 77 -10.23 -16.61 -16.88
CA VAL A 77 -11.37 -16.50 -17.81
C VAL A 77 -11.41 -17.69 -18.78
N ILE A 78 -10.28 -18.07 -19.38
CA ILE A 78 -10.19 -19.24 -20.27
C ILE A 78 -10.61 -20.51 -19.53
N GLN A 79 -10.17 -20.67 -18.28
CA GLN A 79 -10.53 -21.82 -17.46
C GLN A 79 -12.03 -21.87 -17.16
N PHE A 80 -12.63 -20.73 -16.79
CA PHE A 80 -14.08 -20.65 -16.61
C PHE A 80 -14.83 -21.01 -17.89
N PHE A 81 -14.34 -20.56 -19.04
CA PHE A 81 -14.94 -20.88 -20.33
C PHE A 81 -14.87 -22.38 -20.64
N ILE A 82 -13.73 -23.02 -20.40
CA ILE A 82 -13.54 -24.47 -20.61
C ILE A 82 -14.42 -25.29 -19.67
N GLU A 83 -14.48 -24.97 -18.38
CA GLU A 83 -15.35 -25.67 -17.44
C GLU A 83 -16.83 -25.48 -17.78
N TYR A 84 -17.21 -24.28 -18.18
CA TYR A 84 -18.56 -23.99 -18.62
C TYR A 84 -18.96 -24.87 -19.81
N GLN A 85 -18.09 -24.99 -20.83
CA GLN A 85 -18.34 -25.88 -21.96
C GLN A 85 -18.43 -27.36 -21.55
N LYS A 86 -17.56 -27.83 -20.64
CA LYS A 86 -17.60 -29.21 -20.14
C LYS A 86 -18.92 -29.51 -19.42
N ILE A 87 -19.41 -28.59 -18.60
CA ILE A 87 -20.69 -28.73 -17.89
C ILE A 87 -21.86 -28.70 -18.88
N ALA A 88 -21.80 -27.83 -19.89
CA ALA A 88 -22.82 -27.77 -20.94
C ALA A 88 -22.88 -29.07 -21.75
N ALA A 89 -21.71 -29.64 -22.12
CA ALA A 89 -21.60 -30.89 -22.86
C ALA A 89 -22.13 -32.10 -22.07
N ARG A 90 -21.80 -32.21 -20.76
CA ARG A 90 -22.35 -33.28 -19.90
C ARG A 90 -23.87 -33.21 -19.80
N ARG A 91 -24.43 -32.01 -19.64
CA ARG A 91 -25.89 -31.82 -19.60
C ARG A 91 -26.56 -32.12 -20.93
N ALA A 92 -25.88 -31.92 -22.07
CA ALA A 92 -26.39 -32.32 -23.38
C ALA A 92 -26.39 -33.84 -23.55
N ALA A 93 -25.34 -34.52 -23.09
CA ALA A 93 -25.24 -35.98 -23.12
C ALA A 93 -26.30 -36.66 -22.23
N GLU A 94 -26.54 -36.15 -21.01
CA GLU A 94 -27.58 -36.66 -20.11
C GLU A 94 -29.00 -36.54 -20.69
N ARG A 95 -29.24 -35.57 -21.59
CA ARG A 95 -30.53 -35.42 -22.29
C ARG A 95 -30.71 -36.37 -23.47
N GLY A 96 -29.64 -36.92 -24.02
CA GLY A 96 -29.69 -37.85 -25.14
C GLY A 96 -30.00 -39.30 -24.73
N VAL A 97 -29.86 -39.65 -23.44
CA VAL A 97 -29.89 -41.05 -22.98
C VAL A 97 -31.30 -41.51 -22.51
N THR A 98 -32.29 -40.62 -22.40
CA THR A 98 -33.64 -40.97 -21.89
C THR A 98 -34.76 -40.98 -22.94
N ALA A 99 -34.42 -41.15 -24.23
CA ALA A 99 -35.40 -41.31 -25.30
C ALA A 99 -35.43 -42.75 -25.86
N ALA A 100 -35.83 -43.73 -25.02
CA ALA A 100 -36.37 -44.99 -25.51
C ALA A 100 -37.89 -44.98 -25.22
N PRO A 101 -38.76 -45.04 -26.26
CA PRO A 101 -40.20 -44.98 -26.05
C PRO A 101 -40.71 -46.32 -25.51
N PRO A 102 -41.48 -46.34 -24.40
CA PRO A 102 -42.21 -47.54 -24.01
C PRO A 102 -43.46 -47.67 -24.88
N ALA A 103 -43.48 -48.71 -25.70
CA ALA A 103 -44.69 -49.16 -26.37
C ALA A 103 -45.59 -49.85 -25.34
N GLY A 104 -46.76 -49.26 -25.06
CA GLY A 104 -47.93 -49.98 -24.56
C GLY A 104 -48.43 -49.63 -23.15
N ALA A 105 -49.61 -49.01 -23.15
CA ALA A 105 -50.72 -49.11 -22.17
C ALA A 105 -50.67 -48.39 -20.80
N VAL A 106 -51.44 -47.28 -20.72
CA VAL A 106 -52.53 -46.89 -19.78
C VAL A 106 -52.65 -47.70 -18.46
N PRO A 107 -52.82 -47.12 -17.24
CA PRO A 107 -53.67 -45.96 -16.90
C PRO A 107 -53.03 -44.84 -16.06
N THR A 108 -53.74 -43.72 -16.07
CA THR A 108 -53.47 -42.37 -15.60
C THR A 108 -53.08 -42.25 -14.12
N PRO A 109 -51.82 -41.92 -13.79
CA PRO A 109 -51.45 -41.34 -12.50
C PRO A 109 -51.61 -39.81 -12.57
N ALA A 110 -51.84 -39.18 -11.42
CA ALA A 110 -51.89 -37.72 -11.28
C ALA A 110 -50.76 -37.05 -12.07
N PRO A 111 -51.01 -35.90 -12.74
CA PRO A 111 -50.02 -35.24 -13.58
C PRO A 111 -48.77 -34.98 -12.74
N MET A 112 -47.76 -35.82 -12.91
CA MET A 112 -46.45 -35.57 -12.31
C MET A 112 -45.96 -34.25 -12.88
N PRO A 113 -45.48 -33.33 -12.05
CA PRO A 113 -44.96 -32.05 -12.51
C PRO A 113 -43.86 -32.35 -13.53
N ILE A 114 -44.14 -32.02 -14.79
CA ILE A 114 -43.19 -32.17 -15.89
C ILE A 114 -41.96 -31.35 -15.48
N PRO A 115 -40.79 -31.97 -15.28
CA PRO A 115 -39.60 -31.24 -14.90
C PRO A 115 -39.25 -30.29 -16.05
N VAL A 116 -39.50 -28.99 -15.83
CA VAL A 116 -39.16 -27.97 -16.81
C VAL A 116 -37.65 -28.05 -17.03
N PRO A 117 -37.18 -28.28 -18.27
CA PRO A 117 -35.77 -28.47 -18.54
C PRO A 117 -35.02 -27.20 -18.11
N ALA A 118 -34.00 -27.35 -17.27
CA ALA A 118 -33.21 -26.24 -16.71
C ALA A 118 -32.57 -25.31 -17.76
N SER A 119 -32.55 -25.69 -19.05
CA SER A 119 -32.13 -24.81 -20.16
C SER A 119 -33.18 -23.78 -20.58
N ALA A 120 -34.45 -23.96 -20.23
CA ALA A 120 -35.54 -23.06 -20.58
C ALA A 120 -35.69 -21.89 -19.60
N LEU A 121 -35.02 -21.93 -18.45
CA LEU A 121 -35.08 -20.85 -17.47
C LEU A 121 -34.33 -19.62 -18.00
N PRO A 122 -34.93 -18.42 -17.96
CA PRO A 122 -34.27 -17.19 -18.38
C PRO A 122 -33.10 -16.86 -17.45
N VAL A 123 -32.12 -16.10 -17.97
CA VAL A 123 -31.02 -15.56 -17.15
C VAL A 123 -31.61 -14.56 -16.16
N SER A 124 -31.13 -14.55 -14.92
CA SER A 124 -31.60 -13.58 -13.93
C SER A 124 -31.32 -12.15 -14.42
N THR A 125 -32.39 -11.37 -14.62
CA THR A 125 -32.30 -9.94 -14.97
C THR A 125 -31.55 -9.16 -13.89
N LYS A 126 -31.63 -9.57 -12.62
CA LYS A 126 -30.88 -8.96 -11.51
C LYS A 126 -29.37 -9.15 -11.68
N ALA A 127 -28.93 -10.34 -12.14
CA ALA A 127 -27.53 -10.60 -12.42
C ALA A 127 -27.03 -9.77 -13.62
N LEU A 128 -27.86 -9.57 -14.65
CA LEU A 128 -27.51 -8.72 -15.80
C LEU A 128 -27.37 -7.25 -15.39
N TRP A 129 -28.29 -6.72 -14.59
CA TRP A 129 -28.19 -5.35 -14.06
C TRP A 129 -26.97 -5.16 -13.15
N SER A 130 -26.69 -6.14 -12.29
CA SER A 130 -25.48 -6.14 -11.47
C SER A 130 -24.20 -6.10 -12.31
N LEU A 131 -24.16 -6.88 -13.41
CA LEU A 131 -23.01 -6.86 -14.34
C LEU A 131 -22.89 -5.51 -15.05
N ALA A 132 -24.00 -4.94 -15.52
CA ALA A 132 -24.00 -3.64 -16.20
C ALA A 132 -23.48 -2.53 -15.30
N LEU A 133 -23.87 -2.51 -14.01
CA LEU A 133 -23.35 -1.57 -13.03
C LEU A 133 -21.84 -1.74 -12.82
N LEU A 134 -21.36 -2.98 -12.70
CA LEU A 134 -19.92 -3.24 -12.56
C LEU A 134 -19.12 -2.79 -13.78
N ILE A 135 -19.62 -3.02 -14.99
CA ILE A 135 -18.99 -2.53 -16.21
C ILE A 135 -18.94 -1.01 -16.22
N MET A 136 -20.02 -0.33 -15.83
CA MET A 136 -20.02 1.14 -15.75
C MET A 136 -19.02 1.66 -14.72
N ILE A 137 -18.90 1.02 -13.54
CA ILE A 137 -17.89 1.39 -12.55
C ILE A 137 -16.48 1.21 -13.12
N LEU A 138 -16.21 0.08 -13.78
CA LEU A 138 -14.89 -0.19 -14.37
C LEU A 138 -14.53 0.78 -15.49
N LEU A 139 -15.51 1.18 -16.31
CA LEU A 139 -15.29 2.20 -17.35
C LEU A 139 -15.01 3.57 -16.73
N ALA A 140 -15.77 3.95 -15.70
CA ALA A 140 -15.52 5.19 -14.97
C ALA A 140 -14.13 5.18 -14.32
N LEU A 141 -13.75 4.11 -13.62
CA LEU A 141 -12.42 3.94 -13.02
C LEU A 141 -11.28 4.01 -14.04
N ASN A 142 -11.54 3.63 -15.30
CA ASN A 142 -10.53 3.70 -16.36
C ASN A 142 -10.36 5.12 -16.92
N GLU A 143 -11.37 5.98 -16.83
CA GLU A 143 -11.30 7.38 -17.25
C GLU A 143 -10.84 8.33 -16.13
N THR A 144 -11.04 7.95 -14.87
CA THR A 144 -10.65 8.75 -13.70
C THR A 144 -9.13 8.86 -13.57
N SER A 145 -8.66 10.09 -13.42
CA SER A 145 -7.24 10.39 -13.26
C SER A 145 -6.75 10.14 -11.81
N ALA A 146 -5.43 10.00 -11.62
CA ALA A 146 -4.83 9.80 -10.29
C ALA A 146 -5.27 10.85 -9.26
N GLU A 147 -5.38 12.12 -9.67
CA GLU A 147 -5.76 13.24 -8.80
C GLU A 147 -7.24 13.19 -8.40
N GLU A 148 -8.12 12.74 -9.29
CA GLU A 148 -9.55 12.59 -9.02
C GLU A 148 -9.87 11.42 -8.08
N PHE A 149 -8.94 10.47 -7.90
CA PHE A 149 -9.11 9.37 -6.95
C PHE A 149 -9.13 9.82 -5.48
N HIS A 150 -8.66 11.04 -5.19
CA HIS A 150 -8.74 11.63 -3.85
C HIS A 150 -10.05 12.41 -3.60
N ASP A 151 -10.91 12.56 -4.62
CA ASP A 151 -12.22 13.14 -4.41
C ASP A 151 -13.12 12.16 -3.63
N SER A 152 -13.40 12.51 -2.37
CA SER A 152 -14.22 11.72 -1.46
C SER A 152 -15.64 11.48 -1.99
N ASP A 153 -16.20 12.44 -2.73
CA ASP A 153 -17.56 12.31 -3.29
C ASP A 153 -17.60 11.28 -4.41
N LEU A 154 -16.55 11.24 -5.24
CA LEU A 154 -16.39 10.24 -6.30
C LEU A 154 -16.23 8.83 -5.69
N MET A 155 -15.39 8.69 -4.65
CA MET A 155 -15.18 7.41 -3.97
C MET A 155 -16.44 6.90 -3.28
N LEU A 156 -17.19 7.79 -2.62
CA LEU A 156 -18.48 7.46 -2.05
C LEU A 156 -19.46 6.99 -3.13
N GLY A 157 -19.44 7.64 -4.30
CA GLY A 157 -20.17 7.21 -5.49
C GLY A 157 -19.84 5.77 -5.89
N TYR A 158 -18.56 5.44 -6.06
CA TYR A 158 -18.14 4.07 -6.38
C TYR A 158 -18.59 3.06 -5.34
N LEU A 159 -18.51 3.40 -4.06
CA LEU A 159 -18.91 2.51 -2.97
C LEU A 159 -20.42 2.24 -3.00
N VAL A 160 -21.24 3.26 -3.26
CA VAL A 160 -22.70 3.11 -3.41
C VAL A 160 -23.05 2.25 -4.63
N PHE A 161 -22.41 2.48 -5.77
CA PHE A 161 -22.64 1.70 -6.99
C PHE A 161 -22.18 0.24 -6.83
N ALA A 162 -21.02 0.01 -6.22
CA ALA A 162 -20.51 -1.33 -5.93
C ALA A 162 -21.42 -2.06 -4.93
N GLY A 163 -21.86 -1.39 -3.86
CA GLY A 163 -22.82 -1.94 -2.90
C GLY A 163 -24.14 -2.33 -3.56
N THR A 164 -24.66 -1.47 -4.44
CA THR A 164 -25.89 -1.75 -5.21
C THR A 164 -25.72 -2.95 -6.13
N ALA A 165 -24.59 -3.03 -6.85
CA ALA A 165 -24.28 -4.17 -7.71
C ALA A 165 -24.17 -5.47 -6.90
N GLY A 166 -23.57 -5.42 -5.70
CA GLY A 166 -23.45 -6.54 -4.78
C GLY A 166 -24.81 -7.03 -4.25
N VAL A 167 -25.70 -6.12 -3.85
CA VAL A 167 -27.06 -6.47 -3.41
C VAL A 167 -27.85 -7.13 -4.54
N LEU A 168 -27.76 -6.61 -5.76
CA LEU A 168 -28.41 -7.23 -6.93
C LEU A 168 -27.86 -8.63 -7.23
N ALA A 169 -26.54 -8.83 -7.11
CA ALA A 169 -25.91 -10.14 -7.27
C ALA A 169 -26.38 -11.13 -6.19
N TRP A 170 -26.51 -10.69 -4.94
CA TRP A 170 -27.03 -11.48 -3.84
C TRP A 170 -28.49 -11.90 -4.06
N LEU A 171 -29.34 -10.96 -4.49
CA LEU A 171 -30.74 -11.24 -4.82
C LEU A 171 -30.86 -12.20 -6.02
N ALA A 172 -29.98 -12.09 -7.02
CA ALA A 172 -29.92 -13.03 -8.13
C ALA A 172 -29.55 -14.45 -7.66
N LEU A 173 -28.68 -14.57 -6.67
CA LEU A 173 -28.36 -15.85 -6.02
C LEU A 173 -29.61 -16.49 -5.38
N GLY A 174 -30.48 -15.67 -4.77
CA GLY A 174 -31.77 -16.10 -4.22
C GLY A 174 -32.69 -16.67 -5.30
N ASP A 175 -32.82 -16.00 -6.45
CA ASP A 175 -33.62 -16.48 -7.57
C ASP A 175 -33.10 -17.82 -8.13
N VAL A 176 -31.77 -17.96 -8.19
CA VAL A 176 -31.12 -19.20 -8.62
C VAL A 176 -31.37 -20.33 -7.62
N LYS A 177 -31.30 -20.06 -6.30
CA LYS A 177 -31.62 -21.05 -5.27
C LYS A 177 -33.08 -21.51 -5.34
N GLN A 178 -33.98 -20.60 -5.66
CA GLN A 178 -35.41 -20.90 -5.86
C GLN A 178 -35.73 -21.49 -7.23
N GLN A 179 -34.72 -21.77 -8.06
CA GLN A 179 -34.86 -22.29 -9.43
C GLN A 179 -35.72 -21.40 -10.35
N ARG A 180 -35.85 -20.10 -10.05
CA ARG A 180 -36.62 -19.13 -10.85
C ARG A 180 -35.84 -18.61 -12.04
N ALA A 181 -34.51 -18.66 -11.99
CA ALA A 181 -33.62 -18.17 -13.03
C ALA A 181 -32.32 -18.98 -13.10
N ARG A 182 -31.65 -18.94 -14.26
CA ARG A 182 -30.28 -19.47 -14.43
C ARG A 182 -29.25 -18.36 -14.24
N GLY A 183 -28.00 -18.75 -13.99
CA GLY A 183 -26.88 -17.81 -13.88
C GLY A 183 -26.16 -17.81 -12.53
N LYS A 184 -26.10 -18.94 -11.82
CA LYS A 184 -25.36 -19.07 -10.54
C LYS A 184 -23.95 -18.49 -10.62
N VAL A 185 -23.22 -18.87 -11.67
CA VAL A 185 -21.83 -18.45 -11.89
C VAL A 185 -21.77 -16.94 -12.02
N LEU A 186 -22.57 -16.34 -12.91
CA LEU A 186 -22.62 -14.90 -13.12
C LEU A 186 -22.93 -14.14 -11.82
N ALA A 187 -23.91 -14.60 -11.05
CA ALA A 187 -24.27 -13.96 -9.79
C ALA A 187 -23.14 -14.04 -8.74
N VAL A 188 -22.43 -15.17 -8.64
CA VAL A 188 -21.26 -15.29 -7.75
C VAL A 188 -20.13 -14.39 -8.23
N THR A 189 -19.81 -14.39 -9.52
CA THR A 189 -18.75 -13.55 -10.09
C THR A 189 -19.02 -12.08 -9.84
N ASN A 190 -20.23 -11.60 -10.11
CA ASN A 190 -20.59 -10.21 -9.85
C ASN A 190 -20.51 -9.85 -8.36
N LEU A 191 -20.91 -10.76 -7.47
CA LEU A 191 -20.80 -10.52 -6.03
C LEU A 191 -19.34 -10.32 -5.62
N VAL A 192 -18.43 -11.19 -6.09
CA VAL A 192 -17.00 -11.08 -5.82
C VAL A 192 -16.42 -9.78 -6.37
N PHE A 193 -16.73 -9.42 -7.61
CA PHE A 193 -16.28 -8.17 -8.21
C PHE A 193 -16.80 -6.94 -7.47
N ALA A 194 -18.07 -6.92 -7.10
CA ALA A 194 -18.65 -5.84 -6.30
C ALA A 194 -17.95 -5.68 -4.95
N THR A 195 -17.62 -6.79 -4.28
CA THR A 195 -16.86 -6.75 -3.02
C THR A 195 -15.44 -6.23 -3.23
N LEU A 196 -14.74 -6.66 -4.28
CA LEU A 196 -13.39 -6.17 -4.59
C LEU A 196 -13.38 -4.66 -4.85
N VAL A 197 -14.32 -4.16 -5.65
CA VAL A 197 -14.46 -2.73 -5.95
C VAL A 197 -14.80 -1.93 -4.70
N ALA A 198 -15.69 -2.46 -3.83
CA ALA A 198 -16.01 -1.81 -2.57
C ALA A 198 -14.79 -1.75 -1.64
N LEU A 199 -14.02 -2.83 -1.53
CA LEU A 199 -12.80 -2.87 -0.71
C LEU A 199 -11.72 -1.93 -1.24
N SER A 200 -11.55 -1.82 -2.57
CA SER A 200 -10.60 -0.84 -3.13
C SER A 200 -11.02 0.60 -2.85
N ALA A 201 -12.32 0.91 -2.97
CA ALA A 201 -12.84 2.24 -2.65
C ALA A 201 -12.66 2.59 -1.16
N ILE A 202 -12.87 1.62 -0.26
CA ILE A 202 -12.60 1.81 1.19
C ILE A 202 -11.11 2.05 1.44
N GLY A 203 -10.23 1.30 0.77
CA GLY A 203 -8.78 1.48 0.89
C GLY A 203 -8.36 2.90 0.56
N TRP A 204 -8.88 3.46 -0.54
CA TRP A 204 -8.60 4.84 -0.94
C TRP A 204 -9.24 5.89 -0.03
N LEU A 205 -10.45 5.66 0.49
CA LEU A 205 -11.06 6.56 1.48
C LEU A 205 -10.27 6.60 2.81
N MET A 206 -9.48 5.58 3.10
CA MET A 206 -8.63 5.52 4.29
C MET A 206 -7.23 6.08 4.06
N GLU A 207 -6.87 6.38 2.82
CA GLU A 207 -5.66 7.12 2.50
C GLU A 207 -5.89 8.58 2.93
N VAL A 208 -5.55 8.87 4.19
CA VAL A 208 -5.71 10.20 4.75
C VAL A 208 -4.69 11.10 4.07
N ASP A 209 -5.16 11.94 3.14
CA ASP A 209 -4.34 13.04 2.63
C ASP A 209 -3.79 13.80 3.83
N PRO A 210 -2.45 13.96 3.95
CA PRO A 210 -1.86 14.73 5.04
C PRO A 210 -2.45 16.12 4.94
N VAL A 211 -3.27 16.50 5.93
CA VAL A 211 -4.02 17.76 5.95
C VAL A 211 -3.06 18.89 5.58
N PRO A 212 -3.23 19.57 4.43
CA PRO A 212 -2.44 20.74 4.14
C PRO A 212 -2.86 21.76 5.19
N MET A 213 -2.01 21.97 6.20
CA MET A 213 -2.21 23.03 7.17
C MET A 213 -2.14 24.35 6.39
N THR A 214 -3.30 24.85 5.99
CA THR A 214 -3.45 26.22 5.51
C THR A 214 -2.84 27.11 6.59
N PRO A 215 -1.79 27.88 6.27
CA PRO A 215 -1.14 28.73 7.26
C PRO A 215 -2.20 29.67 7.82
N SER A 216 -2.43 29.58 9.12
CA SER A 216 -3.30 30.50 9.84
C SER A 216 -2.84 31.93 9.54
N ALA A 217 -3.60 32.62 8.71
CA ALA A 217 -3.41 34.02 8.37
C ALA A 217 -3.85 34.88 9.55
N ASP A 218 -3.12 34.80 10.67
CA ASP A 218 -3.19 35.73 11.80
C ASP A 218 -1.89 35.61 12.61
N VAL A 219 -0.76 35.83 11.95
CA VAL A 219 0.46 36.29 12.63
C VAL A 219 0.79 37.64 12.03
N GLN A 220 0.61 38.67 12.86
CA GLN A 220 0.99 40.03 12.57
C GLN A 220 2.42 40.07 12.03
N SER A 221 2.52 40.68 10.85
CA SER A 221 3.74 41.05 10.16
C SER A 221 4.74 41.68 11.14
N ILE A 222 5.72 40.90 11.60
CA ILE A 222 6.98 41.43 12.08
C ILE A 222 7.77 41.78 10.83
N GLU A 223 8.08 43.06 10.68
CA GLU A 223 8.83 43.64 9.56
C GLU A 223 9.98 42.73 9.12
N GLN A 224 9.78 42.05 7.98
CA GLN A 224 10.87 41.50 7.19
C GLN A 224 11.71 42.67 6.66
N PRO A 225 13.03 42.70 6.86
CA PRO A 225 13.89 43.65 6.17
C PRO A 225 13.82 43.39 4.66
N GLN A 226 13.48 44.43 3.90
CA GLN A 226 13.32 44.36 2.45
C GLN A 226 14.59 43.84 1.77
N ILE A 227 14.49 42.68 1.13
CA ILE A 227 15.50 42.18 0.19
C ILE A 227 15.19 42.75 -1.20
N TRP A 228 16.22 43.38 -1.78
CA TRP A 228 16.28 43.91 -3.14
C TRP A 228 15.66 42.99 -4.19
N THR A 229 14.67 43.48 -4.93
CA THR A 229 14.25 42.92 -6.21
C THR A 229 15.14 43.46 -7.33
N ALA A 230 16.10 42.66 -7.79
CA ALA A 230 16.73 42.88 -9.09
C ALA A 230 15.86 42.24 -10.17
N GLN A 231 15.10 43.07 -10.89
CA GLN A 231 14.51 42.70 -12.18
C GLN A 231 15.64 42.50 -13.19
N THR A 232 15.80 41.28 -13.71
CA THR A 232 16.52 41.06 -14.96
C THR A 232 15.55 40.54 -16.02
N SER A 233 15.45 41.35 -17.07
CA SER A 233 14.62 41.21 -18.25
C SER A 233 14.88 39.92 -19.01
N LYS A 234 13.80 39.36 -19.57
CA LYS A 234 13.81 38.34 -20.63
C LYS A 234 14.66 38.81 -21.82
N SER A 235 15.52 37.93 -22.30
CA SER A 235 15.96 37.91 -23.70
C SER A 235 15.95 36.46 -24.18
N SER A 236 15.07 36.19 -25.14
CA SER A 236 14.95 34.94 -25.88
C SER A 236 16.19 34.70 -26.73
N GLU A 237 16.72 33.48 -26.78
CA GLU A 237 17.23 32.91 -28.03
C GLU A 237 17.33 31.38 -28.00
N ASN A 238 16.89 30.78 -29.09
CA ASN A 238 16.85 29.36 -29.41
C ASN A 238 18.26 28.73 -29.44
N THR A 239 18.43 27.54 -28.87
CA THR A 239 19.22 26.47 -29.54
C THR A 239 18.89 25.09 -28.97
N VAL A 240 18.75 24.12 -29.88
CA VAL A 240 18.48 22.71 -29.64
C VAL A 240 19.79 22.01 -29.27
N ALA A 241 19.91 21.46 -28.06
CA ALA A 241 20.87 20.40 -27.72
C ALA A 241 20.51 19.78 -26.36
N ALA A 242 20.61 18.45 -26.29
CA ALA A 242 20.44 17.66 -25.08
C ALA A 242 21.35 18.14 -23.94
N ALA A 243 20.81 18.34 -22.74
CA ALA A 243 21.59 18.74 -21.58
C ALA A 243 20.97 18.25 -20.27
N ALA A 244 21.87 17.89 -19.36
CA ALA A 244 21.64 17.46 -17.99
C ALA A 244 20.83 18.47 -17.16
N ALA A 245 20.32 17.99 -16.03
CA ALA A 245 19.58 18.77 -15.03
C ALA A 245 20.21 20.16 -14.80
N PRO A 246 19.39 21.22 -14.69
CA PRO A 246 19.91 22.58 -14.57
C PRO A 246 20.69 22.74 -13.25
N PRO A 247 21.86 23.40 -13.27
CA PRO A 247 22.55 23.76 -12.05
C PRO A 247 21.73 24.81 -11.31
N VAL A 248 21.37 24.52 -10.05
CA VAL A 248 20.84 25.52 -9.12
C VAL A 248 21.87 26.66 -9.05
N SER A 249 21.47 27.88 -9.42
CA SER A 249 22.40 29.00 -9.52
C SER A 249 22.91 29.41 -8.13
N ASN A 250 24.18 29.10 -7.84
CA ASN A 250 24.90 29.44 -6.60
C ASN A 250 25.17 30.96 -6.39
N ALA A 251 24.40 31.85 -7.02
CA ALA A 251 24.70 33.30 -7.03
C ALA A 251 24.11 34.09 -5.86
N ALA A 252 23.32 33.46 -4.97
CA ALA A 252 22.80 34.09 -3.74
C ALA A 252 23.54 33.63 -2.46
N LEU A 253 24.64 32.88 -2.60
CA LEU A 253 25.51 32.44 -1.50
C LEU A 253 26.60 33.50 -1.20
N ALA A 254 26.18 34.73 -0.93
CA ALA A 254 27.06 35.76 -0.38
C ALA A 254 26.83 35.85 1.14
N ASN A 255 27.67 35.12 1.88
CA ASN A 255 27.84 35.21 3.32
C ASN A 255 27.91 36.67 3.80
N ALA A 256 26.94 37.09 4.59
CA ALA A 256 27.09 38.12 5.63
C ALA A 256 26.78 37.40 6.96
N ALA A 257 27.55 37.46 8.05
CA ALA A 257 28.54 38.43 8.48
C ALA A 257 29.49 37.76 9.54
N PRO A 258 30.48 38.49 10.08
CA PRO A 258 31.56 37.97 10.92
C PRO A 258 31.22 38.02 12.42
N ALA A 259 31.40 36.89 13.10
CA ALA A 259 31.90 36.72 14.46
C ALA A 259 31.75 35.24 14.75
N ALA A 260 32.77 34.62 15.35
CA ALA A 260 32.74 33.21 15.73
C ALA A 260 31.78 32.97 16.90
N VAL A 261 30.48 33.21 16.69
CA VAL A 261 29.45 32.79 17.63
C VAL A 261 29.46 31.27 17.57
N ALA A 262 29.83 30.65 18.69
CA ALA A 262 30.04 29.22 18.75
C ALA A 262 28.73 28.51 18.35
N LEU A 263 28.77 27.71 17.29
CA LEU A 263 27.66 26.83 16.87
C LEU A 263 27.39 25.70 17.89
N ALA A 264 28.37 25.36 18.71
CA ALA A 264 28.23 24.31 19.72
C ALA A 264 27.30 24.76 20.86
N GLY A 265 26.36 23.90 21.26
CA GLY A 265 25.36 24.17 22.28
C GLY A 265 24.19 23.20 22.21
N GLN A 266 23.21 23.39 23.10
CA GLN A 266 21.91 22.71 23.06
C GLN A 266 20.89 23.61 22.37
N TYR A 267 20.00 23.01 21.60
CA TYR A 267 18.97 23.71 20.84
C TYR A 267 17.63 22.96 20.94
N ILE A 268 16.55 23.72 20.94
CA ILE A 268 15.17 23.23 20.92
C ILE A 268 14.57 23.56 19.54
N LEU A 269 13.90 22.59 18.94
CA LEU A 269 13.23 22.76 17.65
C LEU A 269 12.07 23.75 17.80
N ARG A 270 11.99 24.72 16.89
CA ARG A 270 10.89 25.70 16.81
C ARG A 270 10.00 25.41 15.62
N ASP A 271 10.59 25.21 14.45
CA ASP A 271 9.87 24.92 13.21
C ASP A 271 10.55 23.79 12.45
N PHE A 272 9.75 22.94 11.83
CA PHE A 272 10.18 21.88 10.92
C PHE A 272 9.25 21.89 9.71
N THR A 273 9.79 22.09 8.52
CA THR A 273 9.00 22.08 7.28
C THR A 273 9.62 21.15 6.24
N VAL A 274 8.75 20.45 5.50
CA VAL A 274 9.12 19.51 4.43
C VAL A 274 8.32 19.86 3.19
N GLY A 275 8.98 20.14 2.07
CA GLY A 275 8.33 20.61 0.85
C GLY A 275 7.54 21.92 1.06
N GLY A 276 7.93 22.73 2.06
CA GLY A 276 7.21 23.94 2.46
C GLY A 276 6.01 23.70 3.39
N MET A 277 5.67 22.45 3.72
CA MET A 277 4.59 22.13 4.66
C MET A 277 5.12 22.00 6.08
N PRO A 278 4.54 22.70 7.08
CA PRO A 278 4.95 22.57 8.47
C PRO A 278 4.52 21.21 9.06
N ILE A 279 5.46 20.53 9.72
CA ILE A 279 5.21 19.27 10.42
C ILE A 279 5.24 19.53 11.93
N PRO A 280 4.17 19.18 12.67
CA PRO A 280 4.10 19.38 14.11
C PRO A 280 5.01 18.37 14.81
N LEU A 281 6.23 18.79 15.12
CA LEU A 281 7.26 17.94 15.69
C LEU A 281 8.00 18.69 16.80
N ASN A 282 8.31 17.98 17.89
CA ASN A 282 9.18 18.49 18.95
C ASN A 282 10.57 17.90 18.78
N GLY A 283 11.62 18.67 19.08
CA GLY A 283 12.96 18.11 18.98
C GLY A 283 14.00 18.85 19.83
N ALA A 284 15.07 18.13 20.11
CA ALA A 284 16.26 18.64 20.79
C ALA A 284 17.49 18.32 19.94
N LEU A 285 18.40 19.29 19.82
CA LEU A 285 19.63 19.19 19.03
C LEU A 285 20.83 19.59 19.89
N SER A 286 21.75 18.65 20.06
CA SER A 286 23.03 18.87 20.72
C SER A 286 24.13 18.98 19.68
N ILE A 287 24.87 20.08 19.67
CA ILE A 287 26.01 20.30 18.76
C ILE A 287 27.29 20.46 19.57
N SER A 288 28.31 19.69 19.22
CA SER A 288 29.65 19.79 19.79
C SER A 288 30.69 20.01 18.69
N ARG A 289 31.74 20.79 19.00
CA ARG A 289 32.82 21.04 18.03
C ARG A 289 33.80 19.86 18.06
N ALA A 290 34.00 19.22 16.91
CA ALA A 290 34.97 18.12 16.77
C ALA A 290 36.32 18.62 16.24
N SER A 291 36.32 19.57 15.30
CA SER A 291 37.53 20.15 14.70
C SER A 291 37.32 21.63 14.31
N SER A 292 38.26 22.23 13.56
CA SER A 292 38.09 23.60 13.04
C SER A 292 36.84 23.75 12.19
N ASP A 293 36.55 22.74 11.37
CA ASP A 293 35.56 22.75 10.30
C ASP A 293 34.53 21.62 10.43
N THR A 294 34.55 20.86 11.52
CA THR A 294 33.63 19.75 11.77
C THR A 294 32.96 19.89 13.13
N TYR A 295 31.65 19.71 13.14
CA TYR A 295 30.82 19.66 14.34
C TYR A 295 30.09 18.33 14.36
N GLN A 296 30.07 17.66 15.51
CA GLN A 296 29.22 16.49 15.73
C GLN A 296 27.88 16.97 16.25
N TRP A 297 26.80 16.38 15.75
CA TRP A 297 25.45 16.68 16.20
C TRP A 297 24.69 15.41 16.56
N GLN A 298 23.75 15.56 17.49
CA GLN A 298 22.77 14.54 17.86
C GLN A 298 21.41 15.23 17.97
N ALA A 299 20.43 14.72 17.24
CA ALA A 299 19.06 15.21 17.22
C ALA A 299 18.11 14.12 17.73
N HIS A 300 17.17 14.52 18.57
CA HIS A 300 16.04 13.70 19.01
C HIS A 300 14.76 14.39 18.57
N TYR A 301 13.88 13.66 17.93
CA TYR A 301 12.61 14.12 17.38
C TYR A 301 11.48 13.32 18.02
N ALA A 302 10.37 13.99 18.32
CA ALA A 302 9.15 13.37 18.84
C ALA A 302 7.94 13.99 18.13
N GLY A 303 7.22 13.15 17.39
CA GLY A 303 6.03 13.52 16.64
C GLY A 303 4.82 12.67 17.03
N GLN A 304 3.61 13.17 16.77
CA GLN A 304 2.38 12.40 16.93
C GLN A 304 1.99 11.78 15.58
N GLY A 305 2.17 10.48 15.45
CA GLY A 305 1.71 9.69 14.31
C GLY A 305 0.38 8.99 14.58
N PHE A 306 -0.15 8.29 13.58
CA PHE A 306 -1.38 7.51 13.70
C PHE A 306 -1.28 6.37 14.73
N GLU A 307 -0.10 5.78 14.88
CA GLU A 307 0.18 4.69 15.83
C GLU A 307 0.57 5.18 17.23
N GLY A 308 0.53 6.50 17.47
CA GLY A 308 0.90 7.13 18.74
C GLY A 308 2.11 8.04 18.60
N VAL A 309 2.79 8.29 19.72
CA VAL A 309 4.00 9.13 19.75
C VAL A 309 5.15 8.33 19.16
N GLN A 310 5.70 8.80 18.04
CA GLN A 310 6.89 8.25 17.43
C GLN A 310 8.09 9.12 17.81
N THR A 311 9.19 8.46 18.19
CA THR A 311 10.45 9.11 18.53
C THR A 311 11.54 8.64 17.57
N GLU A 312 12.33 9.57 17.06
CA GLU A 312 13.47 9.29 16.20
C GLU A 312 14.72 9.96 16.78
N SER A 313 15.83 9.25 16.81
CA SER A 313 17.15 9.72 17.20
C SER A 313 18.12 9.57 16.04
N SER A 314 18.69 10.69 15.61
CA SER A 314 19.67 10.76 14.54
C SER A 314 20.96 11.43 15.03
N ASN A 315 22.12 10.96 14.59
CA ASN A 315 23.41 11.58 14.87
C ASN A 315 24.27 11.69 13.62
N GLY A 316 25.14 12.70 13.59
CA GLY A 316 25.92 12.99 12.40
C GLY A 316 26.94 14.10 12.57
N GLN A 317 27.32 14.67 11.43
CA GLN A 317 28.32 15.74 11.35
C GLN A 317 27.84 16.91 10.49
N PHE A 318 28.15 18.13 10.92
CA PHE A 318 28.18 19.31 10.06
C PHE A 318 29.63 19.58 9.66
N ILE A 319 29.88 19.67 8.35
CA ILE A 319 31.22 19.79 7.77
C ILE A 319 31.26 21.08 6.93
N ARG A 320 32.23 21.94 7.20
CA ARG A 320 32.47 23.15 6.42
C ARG A 320 33.65 22.91 5.46
N ARG A 321 33.44 23.05 4.16
CA ARG A 321 34.51 22.96 3.15
C ARG A 321 34.35 24.05 2.11
N ASN A 322 35.41 24.80 1.86
CA ASN A 322 35.42 25.89 0.87
C ASN A 322 34.28 26.91 1.07
N GLY A 323 33.93 27.19 2.33
CA GLY A 323 32.85 28.12 2.68
C GLY A 323 31.43 27.56 2.54
N LEU A 324 31.26 26.32 2.06
CA LEU A 324 29.98 25.61 1.98
C LEU A 324 29.79 24.69 3.17
N TRP A 325 28.53 24.48 3.56
CA TRP A 325 28.14 23.55 4.61
C TRP A 325 27.60 22.25 4.01
N TYR A 326 27.95 21.15 4.66
CA TYR A 326 27.44 19.81 4.37
C TYR A 326 26.96 19.19 5.68
N GLN A 327 25.92 18.38 5.61
CA GLN A 327 25.55 17.47 6.69
C GLN A 327 25.79 16.02 6.25
N ARG A 328 26.11 15.17 7.21
CA ARG A 328 26.14 13.71 7.02
C ARG A 328 25.49 13.06 8.22
N VAL A 329 24.49 12.23 7.99
CA VAL A 329 23.89 11.38 9.03
C VAL A 329 24.75 10.12 9.13
N THR A 330 25.30 9.84 10.32
CA THR A 330 26.15 8.67 10.54
C THR A 330 25.37 7.47 11.07
N GLN A 331 24.29 7.73 11.80
CA GLN A 331 23.40 6.72 12.34
C GLN A 331 22.02 7.36 12.61
N SER A 332 20.97 6.59 12.43
CA SER A 332 19.59 6.93 12.76
C SER A 332 18.86 5.66 13.18
N ASP A 333 17.81 5.79 13.98
CA ASP A 333 16.86 4.72 14.30
C ASP A 333 15.59 4.77 13.43
N ALA A 334 15.49 5.69 12.47
CA ALA A 334 14.41 5.70 11.50
C ALA A 334 14.38 4.40 10.69
N VAL A 335 13.18 3.86 10.47
CA VAL A 335 12.96 2.53 9.84
C VAL A 335 13.44 2.50 8.39
N ASP A 336 13.40 3.65 7.72
CA ASP A 336 13.76 3.90 6.32
C ASP A 336 15.15 4.55 6.18
N TRP A 337 15.95 4.59 7.23
CA TRP A 337 17.27 5.23 7.16
C TRP A 337 18.26 4.45 6.28
N GLU A 338 18.88 5.18 5.35
CA GLU A 338 20.04 4.75 4.58
C GLU A 338 21.16 5.81 4.65
N ASP A 339 22.44 5.41 4.58
CA ASP A 339 23.56 6.36 4.48
C ASP A 339 23.56 7.02 3.09
N THR A 340 22.97 8.21 3.01
CA THR A 340 22.91 9.06 1.81
C THR A 340 24.21 9.86 1.58
N GLY A 341 25.22 9.70 2.44
CA GLY A 341 26.48 10.41 2.36
C GLY A 341 26.40 11.86 2.80
N GLU A 342 27.15 12.73 2.12
CA GLU A 342 27.23 14.16 2.44
C GLU A 342 26.20 14.96 1.62
N ILE A 343 25.24 15.56 2.31
CA ILE A 343 24.20 16.40 1.71
C ILE A 343 24.61 17.87 1.82
N PRO A 344 24.68 18.63 0.70
CA PRO A 344 24.94 20.06 0.76
C PRO A 344 23.78 20.79 1.44
N MET A 345 24.09 21.79 2.27
CA MET A 345 23.10 22.53 3.04
C MET A 345 23.43 24.01 3.14
N LEU A 346 22.39 24.81 3.39
CA LEU A 346 22.49 26.18 3.86
C LEU A 346 22.33 26.18 5.38
N MET A 347 23.20 26.92 6.06
CA MET A 347 23.17 27.09 7.51
C MET A 347 23.25 28.58 7.81
N ALA A 348 22.27 29.09 8.56
CA ALA A 348 22.27 30.44 9.11
C ALA A 348 22.22 30.35 10.64
N HIS A 349 23.04 31.13 11.33
CA HIS A 349 23.12 31.12 12.79
C HIS A 349 23.55 32.47 13.32
N ASP A 350 22.84 32.98 14.33
CA ASP A 350 23.10 34.27 14.98
C ASP A 350 23.56 34.15 16.45
N GLY A 351 23.67 32.92 16.99
CA GLY A 351 23.98 32.65 18.39
C GLY A 351 22.79 32.22 19.24
N ALA A 352 21.62 32.73 18.91
CA ALA A 352 20.36 32.39 19.58
C ALA A 352 19.52 31.43 18.73
N ASN A 353 19.60 31.56 17.41
CA ASN A 353 18.82 30.79 16.44
C ASN A 353 19.76 30.09 15.46
N LEU A 354 19.37 28.90 15.04
CA LEU A 354 20.03 28.10 14.02
C LEU A 354 18.98 27.68 12.99
N GLN A 355 19.19 28.01 11.73
CA GLN A 355 18.35 27.58 10.63
C GLN A 355 19.15 26.69 9.68
N LEU A 356 18.63 25.51 9.39
CA LEU A 356 19.20 24.55 8.46
C LEU A 356 18.24 24.38 7.29
N ARG A 357 18.76 24.41 6.06
CA ARG A 357 17.99 24.17 4.84
C ARG A 357 18.76 23.26 3.90
N TYR A 358 18.18 22.13 3.53
CA TYR A 358 18.81 21.12 2.67
C TYR A 358 17.76 20.42 1.81
N SER A 359 18.19 19.66 0.81
CA SER A 359 17.31 18.81 0.01
C SER A 359 17.62 17.34 0.27
N ASN A 360 16.60 16.55 0.54
CA ASN A 360 16.67 15.10 0.63
C ASN A 360 15.71 14.51 -0.40
N ASP A 361 16.22 13.66 -1.30
CA ASP A 361 15.44 13.06 -2.41
C ASP A 361 14.59 14.07 -3.21
N GLY A 362 15.16 15.25 -3.48
CA GLY A 362 14.48 16.32 -4.22
C GLY A 362 13.45 17.11 -3.39
N THR A 363 13.16 16.70 -2.16
CA THR A 363 12.28 17.40 -1.24
C THR A 363 13.10 18.36 -0.37
N GLU A 364 12.65 19.60 -0.24
CA GLU A 364 13.32 20.59 0.61
C GLU A 364 12.92 20.41 2.08
N ILE A 365 13.91 20.42 2.97
CA ILE A 365 13.72 20.37 4.42
C ILE A 365 14.28 21.65 5.01
N VAL A 366 13.47 22.35 5.82
CA VAL A 366 13.89 23.53 6.58
C VAL A 366 13.61 23.31 8.05
N THR A 367 14.63 23.51 8.89
CA THR A 367 14.49 23.42 10.35
C THR A 367 14.98 24.70 11.00
N THR A 368 14.20 25.21 11.96
CA THR A 368 14.57 26.37 12.78
C THR A 368 14.67 25.92 14.22
N TRP A 369 15.80 26.22 14.83
CA TRP A 369 16.16 25.82 16.18
C TRP A 369 16.49 27.05 17.01
N GLN A 370 16.11 27.05 18.28
CA GLN A 370 16.49 28.07 19.24
C GLN A 370 17.43 27.47 20.27
N ARG A 371 18.55 28.14 20.54
CA ARG A 371 19.50 27.74 21.58
C ARG A 371 18.79 27.71 22.93
N ASP A 372 19.00 26.61 23.64
CA ASP A 372 18.57 26.49 25.02
C ASP A 372 19.56 27.24 25.92
N VAL A 373 19.07 28.25 26.62
CA VAL A 373 19.86 29.11 27.51
C VAL A 373 19.45 28.77 28.93
N GLU A 374 20.00 27.68 29.46
CA GLU A 374 19.92 27.35 30.89
C GLU A 374 20.85 28.23 31.74
#